data_AF-A0A017HUL3-F1
#
_entry.id   AF-A0A017HUL3-F1
#
_cell.length_a   1.000
_cell.length_b   1.000
_cell.length_c   1.000
_cell.angle_alpha   90.00
_cell.angle_beta   90.00
_cell.angle_gamma   90.00
#
_symmetry.space_group_name_H-M   'P 1'
#
loop_
_entity.id
_entity.type
_entity.pdbx_description
1 polymer ?
#
loop_
_entity_poly.entity_id
_entity_poly.type
_entity_poly.pdbx_seq_one_letter_code
_entity_poly.pdbx_strand_id
1 'polypeptide(L)'
;MSSLFAALNATLGARDLDPDLRTERLISFQDRAALIVAPRQAPPVVVQMVEDVLAQTTVPRVQQIANPVTQQWQREVFDLCRQVTERRFPFDLAGEDADPAAFAALLGPDGAIERFFHSRVEPDIDTSVSPWRWRPEARFSGLSPDSVEVFEKARAVRAAFFGPSGRLGTEVTLAALAERGQAVVSLGGASAGVGANQEAASLGWPGPDPQAGIAVAFQQQAAGSSITQLGPWGFLRLMGGLRLRERDGGQRFLVDLRSDAGRLFLEMSFPSAANPVAGLSAVKGFSCPADL
;
A
#
# COMPACT_ATOMS: atom_id res chain seq x y z
N MET A 1 -42.89 -31.15 -17.79
CA MET A 1 -41.69 -31.82 -18.36
C MET A 1 -40.45 -30.96 -18.15
N SER A 2 -40.00 -30.79 -16.90
CA SER A 2 -38.72 -30.09 -16.61
C SER A 2 -38.00 -30.60 -15.34
N SER A 3 -38.56 -31.57 -14.62
CA SER A 3 -37.95 -32.15 -13.41
C SER A 3 -37.10 -33.40 -13.68
N LEU A 4 -37.17 -33.98 -14.88
CA LEU A 4 -36.46 -35.22 -15.24
C LEU A 4 -35.04 -35.01 -15.77
N PHE A 5 -34.65 -33.78 -16.13
CA PHE A 5 -33.29 -33.48 -16.61
C PHE A 5 -32.32 -33.02 -15.51
N ALA A 6 -32.81 -32.53 -14.37
CA ALA A 6 -31.96 -32.17 -13.24
C ALA A 6 -31.45 -33.38 -12.45
N ALA A 7 -32.15 -34.52 -12.52
CA ALA A 7 -31.76 -35.75 -11.83
C ALA A 7 -30.65 -36.54 -12.55
N LEU A 8 -30.39 -36.26 -13.84
CA LEU A 8 -29.47 -37.07 -14.66
C LEU A 8 -28.01 -36.57 -14.67
N ASN A 9 -27.74 -35.30 -14.33
CA ASN A 9 -26.38 -34.77 -14.27
C ASN A 9 -25.71 -34.89 -12.88
N ALA A 10 -26.47 -35.27 -11.85
CA ALA A 10 -25.96 -35.40 -10.48
C ALA A 10 -25.31 -36.77 -10.20
N THR A 11 -25.38 -37.73 -11.14
CA THR A 11 -24.86 -39.10 -10.95
C THR A 11 -23.47 -39.35 -11.54
N LEU A 12 -22.84 -38.34 -12.18
CA LEU A 12 -21.54 -38.50 -12.85
C LEU A 12 -20.33 -37.95 -12.08
N GLY A 13 -20.52 -37.28 -10.94
CA GLY A 13 -19.42 -36.77 -10.10
C GLY A 13 -19.09 -37.60 -8.85
N ALA A 14 -19.85 -38.66 -8.57
CA ALA A 14 -19.77 -39.40 -7.30
C ALA A 14 -19.17 -40.81 -7.43
N ARG A 15 -18.42 -41.09 -8.51
CA ARG A 15 -17.84 -42.42 -8.73
C ARG A 15 -16.57 -42.73 -7.93
N ASP A 16 -15.86 -41.72 -7.41
CA ASP A 16 -14.57 -41.93 -6.72
C ASP A 16 -14.55 -41.47 -5.26
N LEU A 17 -15.67 -41.57 -4.54
CA LEU A 17 -15.72 -41.24 -3.11
C LEU A 17 -16.08 -42.45 -2.24
N ASP A 18 -15.29 -42.59 -1.18
CA ASP A 18 -15.35 -43.55 -0.07
C ASP A 18 -16.80 -43.80 0.41
N PRO A 19 -17.24 -45.07 0.58
CA PRO A 19 -18.62 -45.41 0.97
C PRO A 19 -19.12 -44.74 2.27
N ASP A 20 -18.25 -44.46 3.23
CA ASP A 20 -18.67 -43.84 4.51
C ASP A 20 -19.01 -42.34 4.36
N LEU A 21 -18.26 -41.62 3.51
CA LEU A 21 -18.52 -40.20 3.20
C LEU A 21 -19.77 -39.99 2.33
N ARG A 22 -20.20 -41.04 1.61
CA ARG A 22 -21.44 -41.04 0.81
C ARG A 22 -22.68 -41.05 1.72
N THR A 23 -22.63 -41.80 2.81
CA THR A 23 -23.77 -41.99 3.72
C THR A 23 -23.98 -40.75 4.61
N GLU A 24 -22.90 -40.15 5.11
CA GLU A 24 -22.98 -38.88 5.89
C GLU A 24 -23.55 -37.71 5.06
N ARG A 25 -23.14 -37.57 3.79
CA ARG A 25 -23.65 -36.49 2.94
C ARG A 25 -25.12 -36.69 2.57
N LEU A 26 -25.54 -37.91 2.24
CA LEU A 26 -26.94 -38.22 1.88
C LEU A 26 -27.91 -37.95 3.04
N ILE A 27 -27.52 -38.27 4.28
CA ILE A 27 -28.32 -37.98 5.48
C ILE A 27 -28.44 -36.46 5.68
N SER A 28 -27.35 -35.71 5.51
CA SER A 28 -27.35 -34.24 5.69
C SER A 28 -28.20 -33.47 4.66
N PHE A 29 -28.35 -34.00 3.44
CA PHE A 29 -29.17 -33.38 2.39
C PHE A 29 -30.66 -33.73 2.55
N GLN A 30 -30.99 -34.93 3.05
CA GLN A 30 -32.37 -35.29 3.37
C GLN A 30 -32.91 -34.46 4.56
N ASP A 31 -32.09 -34.23 5.58
CA ASP A 31 -32.45 -33.36 6.71
C ASP A 31 -32.65 -31.89 6.28
N ARG A 32 -31.84 -31.40 5.35
CA ARG A 32 -32.00 -30.05 4.78
C ARG A 32 -33.19 -29.91 3.83
N ALA A 33 -33.57 -30.97 3.12
CA ALA A 33 -34.75 -30.98 2.27
C ALA A 33 -36.05 -31.09 3.10
N ALA A 34 -36.02 -31.80 4.24
CA ALA A 34 -37.14 -31.88 5.18
C ALA A 34 -37.47 -30.52 5.83
N LEU A 35 -36.47 -29.63 5.96
CA LEU A 35 -36.66 -28.26 6.48
C LEU A 35 -37.30 -27.30 5.46
N ILE A 36 -37.38 -27.65 4.17
CA ILE A 36 -37.88 -26.76 3.11
C ILE A 36 -39.27 -27.17 2.59
N VAL A 37 -39.81 -28.33 3.00
CA VAL A 37 -41.14 -28.79 2.58
C VAL A 37 -42.03 -29.12 3.77
N ALA A 38 -42.55 -28.09 4.44
CA ALA A 38 -43.82 -28.15 5.16
C ALA A 38 -44.41 -26.73 5.34
N PRO A 39 -45.29 -26.24 4.45
CA PRO A 39 -45.95 -24.95 4.66
C PRO A 39 -47.33 -25.11 5.33
N ARG A 40 -47.61 -24.17 6.26
CA ARG A 40 -48.94 -23.58 6.62
C ARG A 40 -49.81 -24.16 7.76
N GLN A 41 -49.27 -24.72 8.84
CA GLN A 41 -50.07 -24.93 10.08
C GLN A 41 -49.32 -24.70 11.42
N ALA A 42 -48.21 -23.95 11.42
CA ALA A 42 -47.52 -23.64 12.68
C ALA A 42 -48.22 -22.47 13.43
N PRO A 43 -48.42 -22.55 14.76
CA PRO A 43 -48.90 -21.44 15.56
C PRO A 43 -47.98 -20.20 15.42
N PRO A 44 -48.52 -18.97 15.50
CA PRO A 44 -47.75 -17.72 15.29
C PRO A 44 -46.49 -17.60 16.16
N VAL A 45 -46.52 -18.19 17.37
CA VAL A 45 -45.39 -18.22 18.31
C VAL A 45 -44.18 -18.98 17.75
N VAL A 46 -44.40 -20.04 16.97
CA VAL A 46 -43.31 -20.86 16.40
C VAL A 46 -42.66 -20.13 15.21
N VAL A 47 -43.46 -19.39 14.43
CA VAL A 47 -42.94 -18.53 13.35
C VAL A 47 -42.09 -17.40 13.94
N GLN A 48 -42.54 -16.76 15.01
CA GLN A 48 -41.77 -15.71 15.68
C GLN A 48 -40.48 -16.24 16.33
N MET A 49 -40.49 -17.45 16.91
CA MET A 49 -39.26 -18.05 17.46
C MET A 49 -38.25 -18.41 16.37
N VAL A 50 -38.70 -18.86 15.19
CA VAL A 50 -37.80 -19.14 14.06
C VAL A 50 -37.26 -17.85 13.45
N GLU A 51 -38.08 -16.80 13.35
CA GLU A 51 -37.62 -15.46 12.93
C GLU A 51 -36.69 -14.82 13.96
N ASP A 52 -36.94 -15.00 15.27
CA ASP A 52 -36.05 -14.52 16.33
C ASP A 52 -34.74 -15.31 16.39
N VAL A 53 -34.75 -16.63 16.13
CA VAL A 53 -33.50 -17.42 16.03
C VAL A 53 -32.72 -17.01 14.77
N LEU A 54 -33.39 -16.75 13.65
CA LEU A 54 -32.75 -16.23 12.43
C LEU A 54 -32.20 -14.80 12.63
N ALA A 55 -32.91 -13.94 13.36
CA ALA A 55 -32.49 -12.58 13.70
C ALA A 55 -31.37 -12.53 14.76
N GLN A 56 -31.39 -13.47 15.72
CA GLN A 56 -30.35 -13.63 16.75
C GLN A 56 -29.13 -14.41 16.26
N THR A 57 -29.21 -15.09 15.11
CA THR A 57 -28.05 -15.56 14.35
C THR A 57 -27.51 -14.50 13.39
N THR A 58 -27.44 -13.24 13.81
CA THR A 58 -26.48 -12.30 13.20
C THR A 58 -25.11 -12.57 13.83
N VAL A 59 -24.57 -13.76 13.56
CA VAL A 59 -23.13 -13.96 13.68
C VAL A 59 -22.54 -13.19 12.49
N PRO A 60 -21.65 -12.20 12.65
CA PRO A 60 -20.88 -11.69 11.54
C PRO A 60 -19.91 -12.80 11.14
N ARG A 61 -20.38 -13.75 10.33
CA ARG A 61 -19.57 -14.81 9.74
C ARG A 61 -19.82 -14.82 8.25
N VAL A 62 -19.39 -13.74 7.61
CA VAL A 62 -18.85 -13.85 6.24
C VAL A 62 -17.44 -14.44 6.39
N GLN A 63 -17.34 -15.69 6.81
CA GLN A 63 -16.28 -16.54 6.28
C GLN A 63 -16.82 -16.97 4.91
N GLN A 64 -16.79 -16.04 3.95
CA GLN A 64 -16.61 -16.43 2.57
C GLN A 64 -15.40 -17.38 2.60
N ILE A 65 -15.50 -18.54 1.95
CA ILE A 65 -14.33 -19.37 1.73
C ILE A 65 -13.39 -18.48 0.91
N ALA A 66 -12.45 -17.84 1.59
CA ALA A 66 -11.53 -16.90 0.97
C ALA A 66 -10.85 -17.63 -0.17
N ASN A 67 -10.80 -17.00 -1.34
CA ASN A 67 -10.16 -17.61 -2.50
C ASN A 67 -8.70 -17.97 -2.13
N PRO A 68 -8.09 -19.00 -2.74
CA PRO A 68 -6.76 -19.46 -2.35
C PRO A 68 -5.69 -18.35 -2.40
N VAL A 69 -5.84 -17.38 -3.30
CA VAL A 69 -4.95 -16.21 -3.44
C VAL A 69 -5.07 -15.31 -2.20
N THR A 70 -6.28 -15.00 -1.75
CA THR A 70 -6.54 -14.22 -0.52
C THR A 70 -5.98 -14.91 0.71
N GLN A 71 -6.19 -16.22 0.84
CA GLN A 71 -5.62 -16.97 1.97
C GLN A 71 -4.09 -16.90 1.98
N GLN A 72 -3.46 -16.92 0.81
CA GLN A 72 -2.01 -16.80 0.72
C GLN A 72 -1.53 -15.38 1.01
N TRP A 73 -2.24 -14.36 0.52
CA TRP A 73 -1.96 -12.96 0.82
C TRP A 73 -1.98 -12.69 2.33
N GLN A 74 -3.01 -13.20 3.00
CA GLN A 74 -3.15 -13.09 4.45
C GLN A 74 -1.96 -13.71 5.20
N ARG A 75 -1.43 -14.84 4.71
CA ARG A 75 -0.28 -15.54 5.32
C ARG A 75 1.07 -14.90 5.01
N GLU A 76 1.27 -14.38 3.80
CA GLU A 76 2.59 -13.98 3.31
C GLU A 76 2.85 -12.47 3.38
N VAL A 77 1.81 -11.65 3.29
CA VAL A 77 1.97 -10.20 3.05
C VAL A 77 1.16 -9.33 3.99
N PHE A 78 -0.09 -9.71 4.30
CA PHE A 78 -1.04 -8.84 4.98
C PHE A 78 -0.52 -8.26 6.31
N ASP A 79 0.02 -9.10 7.20
CA ASP A 79 0.49 -8.64 8.51
C ASP A 79 1.68 -7.68 8.39
N LEU A 80 2.66 -8.00 7.53
CA LEU A 80 3.79 -7.10 7.25
C LEU A 80 3.30 -5.79 6.64
N CYS A 81 2.36 -5.86 5.70
CA CYS A 81 1.78 -4.69 5.05
C CYS A 81 1.17 -3.74 6.08
N ARG A 82 0.33 -4.26 6.98
CA ARG A 82 -0.31 -3.45 8.03
C ARG A 82 0.72 -2.87 8.98
N GLN A 83 1.69 -3.67 9.43
CA GLN A 83 2.74 -3.21 10.34
C GLN A 83 3.56 -2.05 9.77
N VAL A 84 3.87 -2.09 8.47
CA VAL A 84 4.69 -1.09 7.79
C VAL A 84 3.91 0.17 7.42
N THR A 85 2.61 0.04 7.14
CA THR A 85 1.82 1.13 6.52
C THR A 85 0.85 1.81 7.49
N GLU A 86 0.22 1.08 8.41
CA GLU A 86 -0.84 1.64 9.25
C GLU A 86 -0.28 2.60 10.30
N ARG A 87 -0.77 3.85 10.29
CA ARG A 87 -0.32 4.93 11.19
C ARG A 87 1.19 5.14 11.10
N ARG A 88 1.78 4.91 9.93
CA ARG A 88 3.20 5.09 9.66
C ARG A 88 3.42 6.08 8.52
N PHE A 89 4.33 7.01 8.71
CA PHE A 89 4.89 7.81 7.62
C PHE A 89 5.76 6.90 6.72
N PRO A 90 5.68 7.00 5.39
CA PRO A 90 5.03 8.06 4.60
C PRO A 90 3.54 7.86 4.25
N PHE A 91 2.90 6.77 4.68
CA PHE A 91 1.51 6.44 4.33
C PHE A 91 0.47 7.26 5.10
N ASP A 92 0.79 7.59 6.35
CA ASP A 92 0.07 8.51 7.21
C ASP A 92 0.99 9.68 7.58
N LEU A 93 0.60 10.90 7.21
CA LEU A 93 1.39 12.12 7.48
C LEU A 93 1.60 12.37 8.98
N ALA A 94 0.61 11.99 9.80
CA ALA A 94 0.68 12.14 11.26
C ALA A 94 1.24 10.89 11.95
N GLY A 95 1.48 9.82 11.20
CA GLY A 95 2.00 8.55 11.72
C GLY A 95 3.45 8.65 12.18
N GLU A 96 3.88 7.66 12.96
CA GLU A 96 5.30 7.46 13.31
C GLU A 96 6.11 7.04 12.08
N ASP A 97 7.42 7.16 12.10
CA ASP A 97 8.24 6.67 10.99
C ASP A 97 8.08 5.15 10.80
N ALA A 98 7.90 4.72 9.54
CA ALA A 98 8.07 3.32 9.18
C ALA A 98 9.54 2.91 9.35
N ASP A 99 9.82 1.67 9.71
CA ASP A 99 11.20 1.17 9.68
C ASP A 99 11.65 1.07 8.19
N PRO A 100 12.78 1.69 7.79
CA PRO A 100 13.23 1.66 6.39
C PRO A 100 13.51 0.25 5.85
N ALA A 101 14.00 -0.66 6.69
CA ALA A 101 14.24 -2.04 6.30
C ALA A 101 12.93 -2.81 6.16
N ALA A 102 11.94 -2.58 7.03
CA ALA A 102 10.61 -3.16 6.88
C ALA A 102 9.87 -2.61 5.65
N PHE A 103 10.01 -1.30 5.37
CA PHE A 103 9.54 -0.67 4.14
C PHE A 103 10.15 -1.33 2.90
N ALA A 104 11.46 -1.55 2.90
CA ALA A 104 12.15 -2.27 1.83
C ALA A 104 11.71 -3.74 1.71
N ALA A 105 11.50 -4.43 2.84
CA ALA A 105 11.05 -5.81 2.86
C ALA A 105 9.62 -5.98 2.31
N LEU A 106 8.77 -4.95 2.41
CA LEU A 106 7.42 -4.96 1.86
C LEU A 106 7.38 -4.52 0.38
N LEU A 107 7.97 -3.35 0.08
CA LEU A 107 7.76 -2.60 -1.16
C LEU A 107 8.98 -2.55 -2.10
N GLY A 108 10.12 -3.08 -1.67
CA GLY A 108 11.32 -3.13 -2.48
C GLY A 108 11.16 -3.97 -3.75
N PRO A 109 12.17 -3.96 -4.65
CA PRO A 109 12.17 -4.79 -5.86
C PRO A 109 11.99 -6.28 -5.57
N ASP A 110 12.63 -6.76 -4.49
CA ASP A 110 12.44 -8.12 -3.98
C ASP A 110 11.53 -8.10 -2.75
N GLY A 111 10.57 -7.18 -2.66
CA GLY A 111 9.67 -7.04 -1.52
C GLY A 111 8.59 -8.11 -1.48
N ALA A 112 7.91 -8.25 -0.34
CA ALA A 112 6.83 -9.23 -0.15
C ALA A 112 5.70 -9.03 -1.17
N ILE A 113 5.29 -7.79 -1.46
CA ILE A 113 4.22 -7.52 -2.43
C ILE A 113 4.66 -7.90 -3.84
N GLU A 114 5.89 -7.59 -4.25
CA GLU A 114 6.37 -7.90 -5.60
C GLU A 114 6.55 -9.40 -5.81
N ARG A 115 7.11 -10.12 -4.83
CA ARG A 115 7.21 -11.58 -4.89
C ARG A 115 5.83 -12.24 -4.94
N PHE A 116 4.88 -11.75 -4.16
CA PHE A 116 3.51 -12.24 -4.20
C PHE A 116 2.87 -11.98 -5.56
N PHE A 117 3.08 -10.77 -6.12
CA PHE A 117 2.56 -10.39 -7.42
C PHE A 117 3.01 -11.39 -8.51
N HIS A 118 4.32 -11.60 -8.65
CA HIS A 118 4.86 -12.49 -9.69
C HIS A 118 4.48 -13.96 -9.47
N SER A 119 4.42 -14.43 -8.23
CA SER A 119 4.17 -15.84 -7.96
C SER A 119 2.70 -16.24 -7.99
N ARG A 120 1.77 -15.31 -7.71
CA ARG A 120 0.35 -15.65 -7.50
C ARG A 120 -0.64 -14.84 -8.34
N VAL A 121 -0.28 -13.63 -8.76
CA VAL A 121 -1.26 -12.63 -9.21
C VAL A 121 -1.06 -12.21 -10.66
N GLU A 122 0.19 -12.21 -11.13
CA GLU A 122 0.55 -11.74 -12.48
C GLU A 122 -0.30 -12.34 -13.61
N PRO A 123 -0.63 -13.65 -13.63
CA PRO A 123 -1.49 -14.22 -14.68
C PRO A 123 -2.91 -13.65 -14.68
N ASP A 124 -3.39 -13.20 -13.53
CA ASP A 124 -4.77 -12.84 -13.25
C ASP A 124 -5.04 -11.33 -13.35
N ILE A 125 -4.01 -10.50 -13.50
CA ILE A 125 -4.11 -9.04 -13.64
C ILE A 125 -3.85 -8.61 -15.09
N ASP A 126 -4.64 -7.65 -15.56
CA ASP A 126 -4.35 -6.83 -16.72
C ASP A 126 -3.65 -5.52 -16.29
N THR A 127 -2.36 -5.44 -16.58
CA THR A 127 -1.49 -4.28 -16.31
C THR A 127 -1.35 -3.34 -17.51
N SER A 128 -2.03 -3.63 -18.64
CA SER A 128 -1.95 -2.82 -19.87
C SER A 128 -2.77 -1.53 -19.80
N VAL A 129 -3.63 -1.41 -18.78
CA VAL A 129 -4.52 -0.27 -18.52
C VAL A 129 -4.27 0.26 -17.11
N SER A 130 -4.50 1.56 -16.90
CA SER A 130 -4.52 2.18 -15.57
C SER A 130 -5.89 2.83 -15.34
N PRO A 131 -6.59 2.56 -14.22
CA PRO A 131 -6.18 1.65 -13.15
C PRO A 131 -6.16 0.18 -13.60
N TRP A 132 -5.27 -0.61 -13.00
CA TRP A 132 -5.15 -2.05 -13.26
C TRP A 132 -6.44 -2.76 -12.91
N ARG A 133 -6.67 -3.92 -13.52
CA ARG A 133 -7.90 -4.70 -13.31
C ARG A 133 -7.61 -6.18 -13.28
N TRP A 134 -8.37 -6.91 -12.48
CA TRP A 134 -8.46 -8.36 -12.61
C TRP A 134 -9.00 -8.74 -14.00
N ARG A 135 -8.38 -9.74 -14.62
CA ARG A 135 -8.89 -10.38 -15.83
C ARG A 135 -10.26 -11.01 -15.55
N PRO A 136 -11.14 -11.14 -16.54
CA PRO A 136 -12.49 -11.66 -16.34
C PRO A 136 -12.52 -12.98 -15.57
N GLU A 137 -11.64 -13.92 -15.91
CA GLU A 137 -11.56 -15.27 -15.33
C GLU A 137 -11.29 -15.22 -13.81
N ALA A 138 -10.38 -14.34 -13.38
CA ALA A 138 -10.02 -14.15 -11.99
C ALA A 138 -11.16 -13.54 -11.17
N ARG A 139 -11.95 -12.62 -11.74
CA ARG A 139 -13.10 -12.00 -11.05
C ARG A 139 -14.17 -13.03 -10.65
N PHE A 140 -14.37 -14.05 -11.47
CA PHE A 140 -15.33 -15.13 -11.18
C PHE A 140 -14.85 -16.06 -10.05
N SER A 141 -13.58 -15.99 -9.65
CA SER A 141 -13.00 -16.76 -8.54
C SER A 141 -13.24 -16.14 -7.15
N GLY A 142 -13.94 -15.00 -7.08
CA GLY A 142 -14.24 -14.31 -5.82
C GLY A 142 -13.15 -13.35 -5.36
N LEU A 143 -12.35 -12.80 -6.28
CA LEU A 143 -11.44 -11.69 -6.00
C LEU A 143 -12.21 -10.36 -6.00
N SER A 144 -11.94 -9.52 -5.01
CA SER A 144 -12.47 -8.17 -4.89
C SER A 144 -11.97 -7.27 -6.03
N PRO A 145 -12.85 -6.63 -6.80
CA PRO A 145 -12.43 -5.75 -7.91
C PRO A 145 -11.45 -4.65 -7.53
N ASP A 146 -11.58 -4.10 -6.32
CA ASP A 146 -10.83 -2.93 -5.87
C ASP A 146 -9.46 -3.30 -5.25
N SER A 147 -9.26 -4.57 -4.88
CA SER A 147 -8.01 -5.03 -4.24
C SER A 147 -6.79 -4.91 -5.15
N VAL A 148 -7.01 -4.91 -6.47
CA VAL A 148 -5.96 -4.79 -7.50
C VAL A 148 -5.12 -3.51 -7.33
N GLU A 149 -5.72 -2.47 -6.73
CA GLU A 149 -5.08 -1.17 -6.48
C GLU A 149 -3.81 -1.30 -5.64
N VAL A 150 -3.76 -2.26 -4.70
CA VAL A 150 -2.57 -2.45 -3.84
C VAL A 150 -1.31 -2.74 -4.65
N PHE A 151 -1.43 -3.51 -5.74
CA PHE A 151 -0.30 -3.91 -6.58
C PHE A 151 0.17 -2.77 -7.47
N GLU A 152 -0.77 -2.02 -8.07
CA GLU A 152 -0.44 -0.84 -8.87
C GLU A 152 0.23 0.24 -8.01
N LYS A 153 -0.35 0.53 -6.84
CA LYS A 153 0.25 1.46 -5.88
C LYS A 153 1.61 0.98 -5.39
N ALA A 154 1.77 -0.29 -5.05
CA ALA A 154 3.06 -0.83 -4.61
C ALA A 154 4.14 -0.66 -5.69
N ARG A 155 3.79 -0.86 -6.97
CA ARG A 155 4.71 -0.61 -8.09
C ARG A 155 5.07 0.86 -8.23
N ALA A 156 4.10 1.77 -8.10
CA ALA A 156 4.34 3.21 -8.13
C ALA A 156 5.23 3.68 -6.97
N VAL A 157 4.97 3.22 -5.75
CA VAL A 157 5.79 3.50 -4.57
C VAL A 157 7.20 2.93 -4.76
N ARG A 158 7.34 1.70 -5.25
CA ARG A 158 8.65 1.13 -5.54
C ARG A 158 9.45 1.98 -6.51
N ALA A 159 8.84 2.38 -7.63
CA ALA A 159 9.49 3.19 -8.66
C ALA A 159 9.96 4.55 -8.12
N ALA A 160 9.24 5.13 -7.16
CA ALA A 160 9.57 6.42 -6.58
C ALA A 160 10.65 6.36 -5.48
N PHE A 161 10.67 5.29 -4.68
CA PHE A 161 11.49 5.24 -3.47
C PHE A 161 12.81 4.45 -3.62
N PHE A 162 12.91 3.55 -4.60
CA PHE A 162 14.08 2.69 -4.78
C PHE A 162 14.85 3.08 -6.05
N GLY A 163 16.13 3.38 -5.89
CA GLY A 163 17.01 3.73 -7.00
C GLY A 163 17.36 2.51 -7.89
N PRO A 164 18.14 2.70 -8.97
CA PRO A 164 18.49 1.64 -9.93
C PRO A 164 19.21 0.43 -9.32
N SER A 165 19.89 0.61 -8.18
CA SER A 165 20.53 -0.48 -7.43
C SER A 165 19.54 -1.34 -6.62
N GLY A 166 18.26 -1.02 -6.66
CA GLY A 166 17.20 -1.66 -5.87
C GLY A 166 17.19 -1.28 -4.39
N ARG A 167 18.08 -0.37 -3.97
CA ARG A 167 18.16 0.14 -2.60
C ARG A 167 17.26 1.36 -2.42
N LEU A 168 16.69 1.48 -1.22
CA LEU A 168 15.94 2.65 -0.80
C LEU A 168 16.84 3.89 -0.89
N GLY A 169 16.40 4.91 -1.62
CA GLY A 169 17.13 6.15 -1.74
C GLY A 169 17.27 6.68 -3.16
N THR A 170 17.71 7.93 -3.25
CA THR A 170 17.98 8.63 -4.50
C THR A 170 19.01 9.74 -4.29
N GLU A 171 19.63 10.21 -5.36
CA GLU A 171 20.41 11.45 -5.34
C GLU A 171 19.46 12.66 -5.44
N VAL A 172 19.80 13.71 -4.70
CA VAL A 172 19.10 14.99 -4.66
C VAL A 172 20.10 16.09 -5.00
N THR A 173 19.83 16.84 -6.05
CA THR A 173 20.64 18.00 -6.43
C THR A 173 19.95 19.28 -5.96
N LEU A 174 20.71 20.18 -5.34
CA LEU A 174 20.23 21.43 -4.75
C LEU A 174 20.97 22.61 -5.37
N ALA A 175 20.23 23.56 -5.95
CA ALA A 175 20.78 24.77 -6.53
C ALA A 175 20.04 26.00 -5.99
N ALA A 176 20.76 27.00 -5.48
CA ALA A 176 20.13 28.24 -5.05
C ALA A 176 19.58 29.01 -6.26
N LEU A 177 18.40 29.62 -6.12
CA LEU A 177 17.73 30.36 -7.18
C LEU A 177 17.79 31.88 -7.01
N ALA A 178 18.22 32.36 -5.84
CA ALA A 178 18.24 33.77 -5.51
C ALA A 178 19.63 34.20 -5.05
N GLU A 179 19.99 35.44 -5.38
CA GLU A 179 21.23 36.12 -4.94
C GLU A 179 21.34 36.27 -3.40
N ARG A 180 20.23 36.06 -2.67
CA ARG A 180 20.15 36.19 -1.20
C ARG A 180 19.71 34.87 -0.57
N GLY A 181 20.35 34.51 0.54
CA GLY A 181 20.19 33.23 1.22
C GLY A 181 21.38 32.31 0.96
N GLN A 182 22.06 31.91 2.04
CA GLN A 182 23.08 30.87 2.02
C GLN A 182 22.83 29.95 3.21
N ALA A 183 22.97 28.64 3.00
CA ALA A 183 22.84 27.66 4.05
C ALA A 183 23.82 26.52 3.87
N VAL A 184 24.08 25.79 4.95
CA VAL A 184 24.62 24.43 4.89
C VAL A 184 23.44 23.47 5.01
N VAL A 185 23.26 22.61 4.01
CA VAL A 185 22.24 21.56 4.02
C VAL A 185 22.94 20.25 4.34
N SER A 186 22.48 19.59 5.41
CA SER A 186 22.87 18.24 5.78
C SER A 186 21.74 17.27 5.51
N LEU A 187 22.06 16.15 4.87
CA LEU A 187 21.13 15.07 4.55
C LEU A 187 21.79 13.74 4.90
N GLY A 188 21.26 13.09 5.94
CA GLY A 188 21.78 11.84 6.47
C GLY A 188 23.25 11.90 6.84
N GLY A 189 23.71 12.99 7.43
CA GLY A 189 25.11 13.18 7.84
C GLY A 189 26.06 13.66 6.72
N ALA A 190 25.66 13.65 5.45
CA ALA A 190 26.40 14.32 4.38
C ALA A 190 25.98 15.79 4.27
N SER A 191 26.92 16.72 4.16
CA SER A 191 26.63 18.16 4.14
C SER A 191 27.23 18.88 2.94
N ALA A 192 26.51 19.87 2.41
CA ALA A 192 26.99 20.75 1.36
C ALA A 192 26.52 22.20 1.59
N GLY A 193 27.32 23.16 1.16
CA GLY A 193 26.89 24.55 1.07
C GLY A 193 25.91 24.73 -0.10
N VAL A 194 24.92 25.60 0.09
CA VAL A 194 23.97 26.01 -0.95
C VAL A 194 23.83 27.52 -0.91
N GLY A 195 24.13 28.19 -2.03
CA GLY A 195 24.07 29.65 -2.16
C GLY A 195 24.26 30.11 -3.61
N ALA A 196 23.93 31.37 -3.90
CA ALA A 196 23.88 31.91 -5.28
C ALA A 196 25.16 31.72 -6.11
N ASN A 197 26.32 31.84 -5.47
CA ASN A 197 27.64 31.74 -6.11
C ASN A 197 28.30 30.37 -5.88
N GLN A 198 27.52 29.35 -5.53
CA GLN A 198 28.00 27.98 -5.33
C GLN A 198 27.47 27.09 -6.44
N GLU A 199 28.25 26.10 -6.84
CA GLU A 199 27.79 25.05 -7.75
C GLU A 199 26.63 24.28 -7.11
N ALA A 200 25.81 23.65 -7.96
CA ALA A 200 24.74 22.78 -7.48
C ALA A 200 25.34 21.64 -6.64
N ALA A 201 24.78 21.41 -5.46
CA ALA A 201 25.24 20.38 -4.55
C ALA A 201 24.42 19.10 -4.73
N SER A 202 25.09 17.96 -4.90
CA SER A 202 24.44 16.63 -4.87
C SER A 202 24.60 15.97 -3.51
N LEU A 203 23.49 15.54 -2.92
CA LEU A 203 23.42 14.79 -1.66
C LEU A 203 22.57 13.52 -1.86
N GLY A 204 22.89 12.44 -1.15
CA GLY A 204 22.08 11.22 -1.18
C GLY A 204 21.04 11.21 -0.08
N TRP A 205 19.79 10.87 -0.40
CA TRP A 205 18.78 10.45 0.59
C TRP A 205 18.71 8.91 0.60
N PRO A 206 18.71 8.23 1.76
CA PRO A 206 18.68 8.78 3.12
C PRO A 206 20.05 9.19 3.70
N GLY A 207 21.14 9.03 2.94
CA GLY A 207 22.50 9.42 3.33
C GLY A 207 23.26 8.35 4.14
N PRO A 208 24.55 8.58 4.47
CA PRO A 208 25.40 7.63 5.20
C PRO A 208 25.01 7.40 6.67
N ASP A 209 24.42 8.39 7.33
CA ASP A 209 23.81 8.32 8.66
C ASP A 209 22.35 8.77 8.59
N PRO A 210 21.42 7.87 8.20
CA PRO A 210 20.01 8.21 8.06
C PRO A 210 19.35 8.78 9.33
N GLN A 211 19.87 8.46 10.52
CA GLN A 211 19.27 8.93 11.77
C GLN A 211 19.49 10.43 11.99
N ALA A 212 20.55 10.99 11.40
CA ALA A 212 20.77 12.44 11.39
C ALA A 212 19.68 13.21 10.64
N GLY A 213 18.93 12.55 9.75
CA GLY A 213 17.82 13.15 9.01
C GLY A 213 18.24 14.33 8.13
N ILE A 214 17.46 15.41 8.13
CA ILE A 214 17.78 16.66 7.41
C ILE A 214 18.02 17.80 8.38
N ALA A 215 19.04 18.61 8.11
CA ALA A 215 19.27 19.88 8.78
C ALA A 215 19.62 20.99 7.77
N VAL A 216 19.07 22.18 7.96
CA VAL A 216 19.36 23.37 7.13
C VAL A 216 19.80 24.49 8.06
N ALA A 217 21.09 24.81 8.05
CA ALA A 217 21.67 25.87 8.87
C ALA A 217 21.90 27.13 8.03
N PHE A 218 21.14 28.19 8.29
CA PHE A 218 21.25 29.46 7.56
C PHE A 218 22.45 30.28 8.03
N GLN A 219 23.17 30.91 7.09
CA GLN A 219 24.42 31.62 7.40
C GLN A 219 24.26 33.13 7.61
N GLN A 220 23.09 33.73 7.36
CA GLN A 220 22.98 35.19 7.15
C GLN A 220 22.56 36.07 8.35
N GLN A 221 22.13 35.57 9.52
CA GLN A 221 21.85 36.42 10.70
C GLN A 221 22.13 35.73 12.05
N ALA A 222 22.32 36.55 13.10
CA ALA A 222 22.79 36.18 14.43
C ALA A 222 22.08 34.94 15.03
N ALA A 223 22.90 34.00 15.51
CA ALA A 223 22.56 32.81 16.28
C ALA A 223 21.50 31.86 15.66
N GLY A 224 21.98 30.90 14.88
CA GLY A 224 21.66 29.48 15.13
C GLY A 224 20.29 28.94 14.71
N SER A 225 19.47 29.66 13.94
CA SER A 225 18.22 29.04 13.46
C SER A 225 18.54 27.96 12.42
N SER A 226 18.12 26.72 12.70
CA SER A 226 18.16 25.62 11.76
C SER A 226 16.79 25.01 11.61
N ILE A 227 16.48 24.55 10.40
CA ILE A 227 15.36 23.62 10.20
C ILE A 227 15.93 22.23 10.38
N THR A 228 15.39 21.44 11.29
CA THR A 228 15.86 20.07 11.55
C THR A 228 14.68 19.12 11.58
N GLN A 229 14.81 17.98 10.90
CA GLN A 229 13.92 16.83 11.02
C GLN A 229 14.78 15.58 11.11
N LEU A 230 14.77 14.92 12.25
CA LEU A 230 15.59 13.74 12.50
C LEU A 230 15.00 12.50 11.82
N GLY A 231 15.80 11.44 11.77
CA GLY A 231 15.40 10.14 11.29
C GLY A 231 15.42 10.00 9.76
N PRO A 232 15.35 8.76 9.27
CA PRO A 232 15.51 8.43 7.85
C PRO A 232 14.47 9.12 6.96
N TRP A 233 13.30 9.45 7.51
CA TRP A 233 12.21 10.10 6.80
C TRP A 233 12.17 11.62 6.97
N GLY A 234 13.07 12.20 7.76
CA GLY A 234 13.05 13.63 8.09
C GLY A 234 13.04 14.54 6.87
N PHE A 235 13.78 14.17 5.82
CA PHE A 235 13.78 14.86 4.53
C PHE A 235 12.37 14.93 3.91
N LEU A 236 11.69 13.78 3.82
CA LEU A 236 10.36 13.70 3.21
C LEU A 236 9.29 14.33 4.10
N ARG A 237 9.44 14.29 5.42
CA ARG A 237 8.59 15.05 6.35
C ARG A 237 8.72 16.55 6.13
N LEU A 238 9.96 17.05 5.99
CA LEU A 238 10.18 18.46 5.68
C LEU A 238 9.52 18.81 4.34
N MET A 239 9.77 18.03 3.29
CA MET A 239 9.21 18.30 1.97
C MET A 239 7.68 18.22 1.94
N GLY A 240 7.09 17.23 2.61
CA GLY A 240 5.64 17.06 2.72
C GLY A 240 4.93 18.16 3.52
N GLY A 241 5.65 18.85 4.40
CA GLY A 241 5.15 20.02 5.14
C GLY A 241 5.23 21.35 4.36
N LEU A 242 5.92 21.37 3.22
CA LEU A 242 6.14 22.58 2.41
C LEU A 242 5.17 22.65 1.23
N ARG A 243 4.85 23.88 0.81
CA ARG A 243 4.16 24.12 -0.45
C ARG A 243 5.16 24.13 -1.60
N LEU A 244 5.50 22.94 -2.09
CA LEU A 244 6.42 22.76 -3.23
C LEU A 244 5.76 23.22 -4.53
N ARG A 245 6.56 23.83 -5.42
CA ARG A 245 6.13 24.12 -6.80
C ARG A 245 6.80 23.16 -7.75
N GLU A 246 6.05 22.18 -8.22
CA GLU A 246 6.51 21.17 -9.16
C GLU A 246 6.87 21.77 -10.53
N ARG A 247 7.92 21.21 -11.15
CA ARG A 247 8.40 21.48 -12.50
C ARG A 247 8.76 20.15 -13.17
N ASP A 248 8.63 20.11 -14.49
CA ASP A 248 9.00 18.95 -15.33
C ASP A 248 8.40 17.62 -14.87
N GLY A 249 7.09 17.65 -14.58
CA GLY A 249 6.32 16.46 -14.21
C GLY A 249 6.79 15.77 -12.94
N GLY A 250 7.41 16.51 -12.00
CA GLY A 250 7.83 15.97 -10.71
C GLY A 250 9.34 15.75 -10.61
N GLN A 251 10.11 15.99 -11.67
CA GLN A 251 11.57 15.86 -11.60
C GLN A 251 12.24 17.02 -10.85
N ARG A 252 11.62 18.20 -10.84
CA ARG A 252 12.17 19.42 -10.23
C ARG A 252 11.13 20.10 -9.35
N PHE A 253 11.59 20.73 -8.27
CA PHE A 253 10.75 21.44 -7.31
C PHE A 253 11.39 22.76 -6.90
N LEU A 254 10.63 23.85 -6.96
CA LEU A 254 11.04 25.10 -6.32
C LEU A 254 10.64 25.04 -4.84
N VAL A 255 11.63 25.23 -3.97
CA VAL A 255 11.51 25.11 -2.52
C VAL A 255 11.81 26.44 -1.86
N ASP A 256 10.92 26.88 -0.98
CA ASP A 256 11.07 28.07 -0.15
C ASP A 256 11.27 27.66 1.31
N LEU A 257 12.53 27.54 1.72
CA LEU A 257 12.89 27.24 3.09
C LEU A 257 12.97 28.55 3.88
N ARG A 258 12.24 28.60 5.00
CA ARG A 258 12.16 29.78 5.86
C ARG A 258 12.17 29.41 7.33
N SER A 259 12.90 30.20 8.11
CA SER A 259 12.89 30.23 9.57
C SER A 259 12.83 31.68 10.04
N ASP A 260 12.75 31.91 11.34
CA ASP A 260 12.75 33.26 11.90
C ASP A 260 14.05 34.04 11.64
N ALA A 261 15.16 33.34 11.35
CA ALA A 261 16.47 33.97 11.14
C ALA A 261 17.04 33.78 9.72
N GLY A 262 16.29 33.19 8.78
CA GLY A 262 16.81 32.94 7.45
C GLY A 262 15.79 32.49 6.43
N ARG A 263 16.14 32.67 5.15
CA ARG A 263 15.38 32.16 4.02
C ARG A 263 16.34 31.68 2.94
N LEU A 264 16.02 30.56 2.32
CA LEU A 264 16.73 30.01 1.18
C LEU A 264 15.70 29.60 0.13
N PHE A 265 15.81 30.18 -1.06
CA PHE A 265 15.01 29.79 -2.21
C PHE A 265 15.89 28.97 -3.14
N LEU A 266 15.52 27.71 -3.35
CA LEU A 266 16.32 26.75 -4.12
C LEU A 266 15.46 25.95 -5.10
N GLU A 267 16.10 25.43 -6.14
CA GLU A 267 15.62 24.33 -6.94
C GLU A 267 16.19 23.03 -6.37
N MET A 268 15.30 22.05 -6.19
CA MET A 268 15.63 20.67 -5.86
C MET A 268 15.31 19.82 -7.08
N SER A 269 16.26 19.01 -7.55
CA SER A 269 16.09 18.16 -8.71
C SER A 269 16.52 16.72 -8.44
N PHE A 270 15.93 15.80 -9.20
CA PHE A 270 16.15 14.36 -9.09
C PHE A 270 16.56 13.75 -10.45
N PRO A 271 17.20 12.57 -10.46
CA PRO A 271 17.53 11.86 -11.69
C PRO A 271 16.31 11.52 -12.56
N SER A 272 15.11 11.39 -11.97
CA SER A 272 13.87 11.12 -12.71
C SER A 272 12.65 11.75 -12.02
N ALA A 273 11.52 11.81 -12.74
CA ALA A 273 10.23 12.24 -12.20
C ALA A 273 9.66 11.27 -11.15
N ALA A 274 10.04 9.99 -11.21
CA ALA A 274 9.72 9.02 -10.17
C ALA A 274 10.76 9.13 -9.05
N ASN A 275 10.46 9.98 -8.07
CA ASN A 275 11.34 10.22 -6.92
C ASN A 275 10.54 10.27 -5.61
N PRO A 276 11.21 10.19 -4.44
CA PRO A 276 10.54 10.05 -3.16
C PRO A 276 9.64 11.25 -2.78
N VAL A 277 9.95 12.46 -3.28
CA VAL A 277 9.13 13.66 -3.02
C VAL A 277 7.83 13.61 -3.83
N ALA A 278 7.90 13.32 -5.13
CA ALA A 278 6.72 13.08 -5.95
C ALA A 278 5.91 11.86 -5.45
N GLY A 279 6.62 10.83 -4.97
CA GLY A 279 6.09 9.58 -4.44
C GLY A 279 5.26 9.70 -3.16
N LEU A 280 5.30 10.84 -2.46
CA LEU A 280 4.39 11.12 -1.34
C LEU A 280 2.91 11.11 -1.78
N SER A 281 2.64 11.41 -3.06
CA SER A 281 1.30 11.26 -3.63
C SER A 281 0.92 9.80 -3.88
N ALA A 282 1.88 8.95 -4.26
CA ALA A 282 1.67 7.53 -4.56
C ALA A 282 1.38 6.67 -3.32
N VAL A 283 1.92 7.06 -2.16
CA VAL A 283 1.63 6.40 -0.87
C VAL A 283 0.28 6.83 -0.27
N LYS A 284 -0.33 7.90 -0.77
CA LYS A 284 -1.58 8.42 -0.23
C LYS A 284 -2.73 7.44 -0.46
N GLY A 285 -3.42 7.07 0.61
CA GLY A 285 -4.50 6.09 0.57
C GLY A 285 -4.02 4.69 0.17
N PHE A 286 -2.73 4.39 0.36
CA PHE A 286 -2.26 3.01 0.32
C PHE A 286 -2.98 2.22 1.41
N SER A 287 -3.52 1.06 1.06
CA SER A 287 -4.22 0.20 2.01
C SER A 287 -3.78 -1.26 1.84
N CYS A 288 -3.88 -2.01 2.93
CA CYS A 288 -3.61 -3.44 2.96
C CYS A 288 -4.95 -4.17 2.99
N PRO A 289 -5.53 -4.56 1.84
CA PRO A 289 -6.82 -5.23 1.82
C PRO A 289 -6.74 -6.55 2.58
N ALA A 290 -7.72 -6.82 3.45
CA ALA A 290 -7.84 -8.12 4.12
C ALA A 290 -8.23 -9.23 3.13
N ASP A 291 -9.04 -8.86 2.13
CA ASP A 291 -9.51 -9.75 1.08
C ASP A 291 -9.09 -9.22 -0.29
N LEU A 292 -8.44 -10.08 -1.08
CA LEU A 292 -8.11 -9.79 -2.47
C LEU A 292 -9.26 -10.10 -3.40
#